data_AF-A0AA39UEM8-F1
#
_entry.id   AF-A0AA39UEM8-F1
#
_cell.length_a   1.000
_cell.length_b   1.000
_cell.length_c   1.000
_cell.angle_alpha   90.00
_cell.angle_beta   90.00
_cell.angle_gamma   90.00
#
_symmetry.space_group_name_H-M   'P 1'
#
loop_
_entity.id
_entity.type
_entity.pdbx_description
1 polymer ?
#
loop_
_entity_poly.entity_id
_entity_poly.type
_entity_poly.pdbx_seq_one_letter_code
_entity_poly.pdbx_strand_id
1 'polypeptide(L)'
;MRFDDDLKIESYDISLRRFPWAFDFLLPKLAPTIAEELGVSYNGTDANNQALAAQRAIVDICNVAMEYCTGDNQVYDSNESCRQFLTNEVPFGEAWQGGQNTTMCRYIHKNIVQFRPDVHCPHISPSGGDVCIPRSYENVTEDYPFALTLVAPNASFTVDNTKGLSEDAVTELMKFSMLQMYPTTVAFYSIPTILYFLLLYACAKGVEIVLPRLYTTYRGLSFENKRNTVTYVMNTFWTSVALITQGVGGSVATENYTVFNVSLVRVVGNIISGLYIFELTYRPNMRWPLLIHHLCTLFAIIFVQVVLQITEHPPLATAGYIWLFQATTEQSIFVGLFLYRLQYPKVLVKKTLQFAAVQSFLCKIGFAVYLVAWWALKLAKFHTPSDIALSVMLVFICALLMSTQVYGSYAVWSIATNMDRRSRVRDTEKPHSETSSATAVSARDSASS
;
A
#
# COMPACT_ATOMS: atom_id res chain seq x y z
N MET A 1 -9.90 24.68 -2.72
CA MET A 1 -10.53 26.02 -2.71
C MET A 1 -10.44 26.57 -4.12
N ARG A 2 -11.53 27.13 -4.62
CA ARG A 2 -11.67 27.82 -5.91
C ARG A 2 -11.97 29.29 -5.64
N PHE A 3 -11.40 30.16 -6.45
CA PHE A 3 -11.59 31.60 -6.36
C PHE A 3 -12.21 32.13 -7.65
N ASP A 4 -13.05 33.15 -7.54
CA ASP A 4 -13.55 33.91 -8.71
C ASP A 4 -12.48 34.90 -9.22
N ASP A 5 -12.81 35.63 -10.29
CA ASP A 5 -11.92 36.62 -10.90
C ASP A 5 -11.58 37.80 -9.95
N ASP A 6 -12.37 37.98 -8.88
CA ASP A 6 -12.14 38.98 -7.82
C ASP A 6 -11.33 38.41 -6.63
N LEU A 7 -10.80 37.18 -6.74
CA LEU A 7 -10.11 36.45 -5.67
C LEU A 7 -10.98 36.16 -4.43
N LYS A 8 -12.30 36.11 -4.57
CA LYS A 8 -13.20 35.63 -3.50
C LYS A 8 -13.36 34.13 -3.60
N ILE A 9 -13.52 33.46 -2.46
CA ILE A 9 -13.72 32.01 -2.40
C ILE A 9 -15.10 31.67 -2.99
N GLU A 10 -15.12 31.04 -4.15
CA GLU A 10 -16.33 30.57 -4.84
C GLU A 10 -16.76 29.18 -4.33
N SER A 11 -15.79 28.31 -4.05
CA SER A 11 -16.04 27.01 -3.42
C SER A 11 -14.82 26.50 -2.64
N TYR A 12 -15.05 25.68 -1.62
CA TYR A 12 -13.98 25.03 -0.87
C TYR A 12 -14.39 23.61 -0.51
N ASP A 13 -13.40 22.72 -0.51
CA ASP A 13 -13.57 21.34 -0.09
C ASP A 13 -13.03 21.20 1.35
N ILE A 14 -13.77 20.47 2.18
CA ILE A 14 -13.41 20.16 3.55
C ILE A 14 -13.38 18.64 3.73
N SER A 15 -12.18 18.07 3.61
CA SER A 15 -11.93 16.68 4.00
C SER A 15 -11.48 16.63 5.45
N LEU A 16 -12.37 16.19 6.35
CA LEU A 16 -12.04 15.95 7.76
C LEU A 16 -11.30 14.62 7.90
N ARG A 17 -10.00 14.64 7.60
CA ARG A 17 -9.15 13.43 7.66
C ARG A 17 -9.14 12.82 9.05
N ARG A 18 -9.26 11.49 9.11
CA ARG A 18 -9.33 10.72 10.37
C ARG A 18 -10.49 11.13 11.28
N PHE A 19 -11.48 11.88 10.78
CA PHE A 19 -12.66 12.23 11.58
C PHE A 19 -13.39 10.99 12.10
N PRO A 20 -13.57 9.89 11.33
CA PRO A 20 -14.17 8.68 11.90
C PRO A 20 -13.39 8.15 13.11
N TRP A 21 -12.05 8.06 13.00
CA TRP A 21 -11.21 7.63 14.12
C TRP A 21 -11.26 8.60 15.31
N ALA A 22 -11.21 9.91 15.05
CA ALA A 22 -11.29 10.92 16.09
C ALA A 22 -12.66 10.89 16.78
N PHE A 23 -13.74 10.69 16.01
CA PHE A 23 -15.10 10.56 16.52
C PHE A 23 -15.22 9.32 17.42
N ASP A 24 -14.77 8.15 16.97
CA ASP A 24 -14.77 6.92 17.75
C ASP A 24 -13.94 7.04 19.04
N PHE A 25 -12.81 7.76 18.98
CA PHE A 25 -11.93 7.98 20.13
C PHE A 25 -12.48 9.01 21.13
N LEU A 26 -13.08 10.09 20.64
CA LEU A 26 -13.54 11.22 21.45
C LEU A 26 -14.94 11.02 21.99
N LEU A 27 -15.83 10.38 21.25
CA LEU A 27 -17.23 10.24 21.62
C LEU A 27 -17.41 9.61 23.02
N PRO A 28 -16.73 8.50 23.39
CA PRO A 28 -16.83 7.95 24.75
C PRO A 28 -16.33 8.90 25.85
N LYS A 29 -15.41 9.81 25.51
CA LYS A 29 -14.86 10.80 26.46
C LYS A 29 -15.79 12.01 26.61
N LEU A 30 -16.53 12.36 25.56
CA LEU A 30 -17.48 13.47 25.55
C LEU A 30 -18.86 13.07 26.07
N ALA A 31 -19.22 11.79 25.96
CA ALA A 31 -20.54 11.29 26.36
C ALA A 31 -20.99 11.69 27.79
N PRO A 32 -20.13 11.66 28.84
CA PRO A 32 -20.56 12.11 30.17
C PRO A 32 -21.01 13.58 30.19
N THR A 33 -20.24 14.46 29.54
CA THR A 33 -20.55 15.89 29.46
C THR A 33 -21.79 16.13 28.60
N ILE A 34 -21.95 15.39 27.51
CA ILE A 34 -23.16 15.47 26.68
C ILE A 34 -24.39 15.08 27.50
N ALA A 35 -24.32 14.01 28.30
CA ALA A 35 -25.42 13.57 29.14
C ALA A 35 -25.78 14.60 30.22
N GLU A 36 -24.77 15.20 30.86
CA GLU A 36 -24.95 16.28 31.83
C GLU A 36 -25.66 17.49 31.21
N GLU A 37 -25.19 17.95 30.04
CA GLU A 37 -25.79 19.10 29.34
C GLU A 37 -27.21 18.81 28.82
N LEU A 38 -27.53 17.55 28.52
CA LEU A 38 -28.88 17.12 28.14
C LEU A 38 -29.78 16.77 29.34
N GLY A 39 -29.23 16.74 30.56
CA GLY A 39 -29.98 16.35 31.76
C GLY A 39 -30.43 14.88 31.77
N VAL A 40 -29.71 13.98 31.08
CA VAL A 40 -30.03 12.55 31.00
C VAL A 40 -29.05 11.71 31.82
N SER A 41 -29.51 10.59 32.38
CA SER A 41 -28.66 9.68 33.14
C SER A 41 -27.65 8.95 32.25
N TYR A 42 -26.38 8.87 32.68
CA TYR A 42 -25.30 8.20 31.96
C TYR A 42 -24.73 7.02 32.74
N ASN A 43 -24.89 5.81 32.20
CA ASN A 43 -24.50 4.56 32.89
C ASN A 43 -23.09 4.05 32.52
N GLY A 44 -22.28 4.85 31.82
CA GLY A 44 -20.87 4.54 31.55
C GLY A 44 -20.65 3.31 30.65
N THR A 45 -20.73 2.12 31.24
CA THR A 45 -20.40 0.83 30.60
C THR A 45 -21.46 0.36 29.61
N ASP A 46 -22.74 0.68 29.87
CA ASP A 46 -23.88 0.27 29.02
C ASP A 46 -24.47 1.44 28.20
N ALA A 47 -23.81 2.60 28.22
CA ALA A 47 -24.33 3.79 27.55
C ALA A 47 -24.14 3.70 26.03
N ASN A 48 -25.24 3.88 25.28
CA ASN A 48 -25.17 4.07 23.84
C ASN A 48 -24.71 5.49 23.51
N ASN A 49 -23.39 5.68 23.44
CA ASN A 49 -22.78 6.98 23.20
C ASN A 49 -23.21 7.60 21.86
N GLN A 50 -23.47 6.78 20.84
CA GLN A 50 -23.89 7.26 19.52
C GLN A 50 -25.32 7.80 19.55
N ALA A 51 -26.23 7.13 20.26
CA ALA A 51 -27.58 7.64 20.49
C ALA A 51 -27.58 8.95 21.30
N LEU A 52 -26.68 9.06 22.27
CA LEU A 52 -26.53 10.29 23.06
C LEU A 52 -25.99 11.46 22.21
N ALA A 53 -25.00 11.21 21.36
CA ALA A 53 -24.53 12.20 20.38
C ALA A 53 -25.63 12.60 19.39
N ALA A 54 -26.46 11.64 18.94
CA ALA A 54 -27.59 11.94 18.08
C ALA A 54 -28.59 12.88 18.75
N GLN A 55 -28.98 12.61 20.00
CA GLN A 55 -29.86 13.49 20.75
C GLN A 55 -29.30 14.91 20.88
N ARG A 56 -27.99 15.03 21.16
CA ARG A 56 -27.35 16.34 21.21
C ARG A 56 -27.36 17.05 19.86
N ALA A 57 -27.02 16.34 18.79
CA ALA A 57 -27.03 16.91 17.46
C ALA A 57 -28.42 17.45 17.09
N ILE A 58 -29.48 16.70 17.41
CA ILE A 58 -30.88 17.11 17.18
C ILE A 58 -31.21 18.39 17.95
N VAL A 59 -30.88 18.44 19.25
CA VAL A 59 -31.12 19.64 20.09
C VAL A 59 -30.47 20.86 19.46
N ASP A 60 -29.20 20.74 19.09
CA ASP A 60 -28.42 21.83 18.54
C ASP A 60 -28.94 22.30 17.17
N ILE A 61 -29.27 21.37 16.27
CA ILE A 61 -29.82 21.69 14.95
C ILE A 61 -31.14 22.44 15.10
N CYS A 62 -32.05 21.94 15.94
CA CYS A 62 -33.36 22.54 16.11
C CYS A 62 -33.29 23.90 16.79
N ASN A 63 -32.37 24.09 17.75
CA ASN A 63 -32.14 25.41 18.34
C ASN A 63 -31.65 26.43 17.29
N VAL A 64 -30.67 26.06 16.45
CA VAL A 64 -30.18 26.90 15.35
C VAL A 64 -31.28 27.20 14.34
N ALA A 65 -32.11 26.21 13.99
CA ALA A 65 -33.24 26.40 13.08
C ALA A 65 -34.24 27.42 13.63
N MET A 66 -34.60 27.34 14.92
CA MET A 66 -35.53 28.29 15.54
C MET A 66 -34.96 29.70 15.64
N GLU A 67 -33.64 29.81 15.84
CA GLU A 67 -32.98 31.11 16.02
C GLU A 67 -32.72 31.83 14.69
N TYR A 68 -32.25 31.12 13.67
CA TYR A 68 -31.76 31.74 12.43
C TYR A 68 -32.62 31.47 11.19
N CYS A 69 -33.44 30.42 11.19
CA CYS A 69 -34.30 30.06 10.07
C CYS A 69 -35.73 30.56 10.31
N THR A 70 -35.92 31.87 10.18
CA THR A 70 -37.19 32.56 10.42
C THR A 70 -37.66 33.31 9.17
N GLY A 71 -38.92 33.76 9.16
CA GLY A 71 -39.51 34.44 8.01
C GLY A 71 -39.54 33.54 6.77
N ASP A 72 -39.08 34.06 5.63
CA ASP A 72 -39.01 33.32 4.37
C ASP A 72 -38.08 32.10 4.43
N ASN A 73 -37.17 32.06 5.41
CA ASN A 73 -36.25 30.95 5.63
C ASN A 73 -36.76 29.94 6.67
N GLN A 74 -38.01 30.05 7.12
CA GLN A 74 -38.57 29.11 8.09
C GLN A 74 -38.68 27.69 7.50
N VAL A 75 -37.99 26.74 8.13
CA VAL A 75 -37.91 25.34 7.65
C VAL A 75 -38.59 24.31 8.56
N TYR A 76 -39.03 24.74 9.74
CA TYR A 76 -39.83 23.93 10.66
C TYR A 76 -40.92 24.81 11.30
N ASP A 77 -42.08 24.22 11.57
CA ASP A 77 -43.19 24.92 12.22
C ASP A 77 -42.87 25.22 13.69
N SER A 78 -42.12 24.34 14.35
CA SER A 78 -41.73 24.47 15.75
C SER A 78 -40.46 23.67 16.07
N ASN A 79 -39.89 23.92 17.25
CA ASN A 79 -38.77 23.14 17.79
C ASN A 79 -39.17 21.66 17.94
N GLU A 80 -40.42 21.39 18.36
CA GLU A 80 -40.92 20.04 18.54
C GLU A 80 -41.05 19.29 17.22
N SER A 81 -41.58 19.92 16.17
CA SER A 81 -41.66 19.30 14.83
C SER A 81 -40.26 18.99 14.27
N CYS A 82 -39.27 19.85 14.53
CA CYS A 82 -37.89 19.59 14.14
C CYS A 82 -37.32 18.35 14.85
N ARG A 83 -37.52 18.26 16.16
CA ARG A 83 -37.04 17.13 16.97
C ARG A 83 -37.69 15.82 16.55
N GLN A 84 -39.00 15.83 16.31
CA GLN A 84 -39.74 14.66 15.86
C GLN A 84 -39.24 14.17 14.50
N PHE A 85 -39.06 15.08 13.53
CA PHE A 85 -38.53 14.74 12.22
C PHE A 85 -37.12 14.12 12.31
N LEU A 86 -36.18 14.78 13.00
CA LEU A 86 -34.80 14.29 13.08
C LEU A 86 -34.64 13.03 13.94
N THR A 87 -35.60 12.72 14.81
CA THR A 87 -35.59 11.49 15.62
C THR A 87 -36.16 10.30 14.83
N ASN A 88 -37.22 10.54 14.04
CA ASN A 88 -38.01 9.45 13.48
C ASN A 88 -37.73 9.20 11.99
N GLU A 89 -37.40 10.23 11.23
CA GLU A 89 -37.33 10.17 9.76
C GLU A 89 -35.89 10.23 9.21
N VAL A 90 -34.94 10.70 10.02
CA VAL A 90 -33.55 10.90 9.60
C VAL A 90 -32.60 10.07 10.46
N PRO A 91 -31.82 9.15 9.88
CA PRO A 91 -30.82 8.41 10.64
C PRO A 91 -29.70 9.35 11.11
N PHE A 92 -29.13 9.10 12.29
CA PHE A 92 -27.99 9.88 12.77
C PHE A 92 -26.81 9.81 11.79
N GLY A 93 -26.57 8.62 11.25
CA GLY A 93 -25.50 8.31 10.34
C GLY A 93 -24.17 7.99 11.03
N GLU A 94 -23.26 7.43 10.26
CA GLU A 94 -21.88 7.21 10.63
C GLU A 94 -21.04 8.48 10.39
N ALA A 95 -19.88 8.57 11.04
CA ALA A 95 -18.98 9.73 10.91
C ALA A 95 -18.54 10.02 9.46
N TRP A 96 -18.58 9.02 8.57
CA TRP A 96 -18.28 9.15 7.15
C TRP A 96 -19.50 9.48 6.28
N GLN A 97 -20.72 9.46 6.83
CA GLN A 97 -21.98 9.77 6.13
C GLN A 97 -22.39 11.25 6.25
N GLY A 98 -21.41 12.14 6.47
CA GLY A 98 -21.64 13.59 6.62
C GLY A 98 -22.12 14.30 5.35
N GLY A 99 -22.12 13.64 4.19
CA GLY A 99 -22.68 14.16 2.93
C GLY A 99 -23.97 13.49 2.47
N GLN A 100 -24.58 12.65 3.32
CA GLN A 100 -25.80 11.90 3.05
C GLN A 100 -27.01 12.54 3.75
N ASN A 101 -28.21 11.98 3.55
CA ASN A 101 -29.40 12.37 4.33
C ASN A 101 -29.33 11.85 5.76
N THR A 102 -28.49 12.50 6.58
CA THR A 102 -28.24 12.13 7.96
C THR A 102 -28.32 13.34 8.88
N THR A 103 -28.55 13.09 10.17
CA THR A 103 -28.45 14.13 11.20
C THR A 103 -27.00 14.63 11.31
N MET A 104 -26.00 13.77 11.06
CA MET A 104 -24.59 14.18 10.98
C MET A 104 -24.37 15.25 9.90
N CYS A 105 -24.91 15.09 8.69
CA CYS A 105 -24.83 16.10 7.63
C CYS A 105 -25.41 17.44 8.09
N ARG A 106 -26.62 17.39 8.67
CA ARG A 106 -27.31 18.61 9.17
C ARG A 106 -26.56 19.26 10.32
N TYR A 107 -25.93 18.47 11.19
CA TYR A 107 -25.11 18.97 12.30
C TYR A 107 -23.85 19.69 11.81
N ILE A 108 -23.25 19.25 10.71
CA ILE A 108 -22.14 19.98 10.07
C ILE A 108 -22.65 21.31 9.52
N HIS A 109 -23.77 21.29 8.79
CA HIS A 109 -24.34 22.47 8.14
C HIS A 109 -24.94 23.49 9.11
N LYS A 110 -25.36 23.10 10.32
CA LYS A 110 -25.88 24.05 11.32
C LYS A 110 -24.89 25.19 11.61
N ASN A 111 -23.57 24.89 11.60
CA ASN A 111 -22.54 25.82 12.06
C ASN A 111 -22.37 27.03 11.15
N ILE A 112 -22.87 26.94 9.91
CA ILE A 112 -22.78 28.00 8.91
C ILE A 112 -24.10 28.76 8.70
N VAL A 113 -25.20 28.29 9.30
CA VAL A 113 -26.54 28.89 9.14
C VAL A 113 -26.54 30.36 9.55
N GLN A 114 -25.96 30.71 10.71
CA GLN A 114 -25.93 32.09 11.21
C GLN A 114 -25.29 33.10 10.25
N PHE A 115 -24.42 32.65 9.35
CA PHE A 115 -23.70 33.54 8.43
C PHE A 115 -24.47 33.76 7.12
N ARG A 116 -25.22 32.76 6.64
CA ARG A 116 -26.02 32.82 5.41
C ARG A 116 -27.29 31.97 5.52
N PRO A 117 -28.31 32.44 6.27
CA PRO A 117 -29.53 31.66 6.52
C PRO A 117 -30.28 31.32 5.23
N ASP A 118 -30.33 32.25 4.27
CA ASP A 118 -30.96 32.10 2.96
C ASP A 118 -30.43 30.89 2.15
N VAL A 119 -29.14 30.59 2.30
CA VAL A 119 -28.51 29.45 1.63
C VAL A 119 -28.56 28.19 2.49
N HIS A 120 -28.35 28.30 3.80
CA HIS A 120 -28.06 27.13 4.64
C HIS A 120 -29.25 26.60 5.45
N CYS A 121 -30.31 27.39 5.64
CA CYS A 121 -31.54 26.89 6.27
C CYS A 121 -32.16 25.70 5.52
N PRO A 122 -32.24 25.72 4.16
CA PRO A 122 -32.69 24.56 3.40
C PRO A 122 -31.90 23.28 3.70
N HIS A 123 -30.59 23.37 3.95
CA HIS A 123 -29.73 22.21 4.17
C HIS A 123 -30.06 21.44 5.46
N ILE A 124 -30.54 22.14 6.49
CA ILE A 124 -30.92 21.53 7.78
C ILE A 124 -32.42 21.21 7.86
N SER A 125 -33.17 21.44 6.78
CA SER A 125 -34.62 21.22 6.69
C SER A 125 -34.99 19.76 6.42
N PRO A 126 -36.30 19.43 6.37
CA PRO A 126 -36.78 18.14 5.89
C PRO A 126 -36.38 17.82 4.45
N SER A 127 -36.32 18.83 3.57
CA SER A 127 -35.93 18.62 2.17
C SER A 127 -34.42 18.40 2.01
N GLY A 128 -33.61 18.84 2.98
CA GLY A 128 -32.16 18.77 2.91
C GLY A 128 -31.51 19.75 1.92
N GLY A 129 -32.30 20.59 1.25
CA GLY A 129 -31.83 21.70 0.40
C GLY A 129 -30.81 21.28 -0.66
N ASP A 130 -31.01 20.11 -1.27
CA ASP A 130 -30.12 19.48 -2.25
C ASP A 130 -28.70 19.15 -1.74
N VAL A 131 -28.44 19.34 -0.44
CA VAL A 131 -27.17 19.05 0.20
C VAL A 131 -27.26 17.79 1.05
N CYS A 132 -28.09 17.80 2.10
CA CYS A 132 -28.32 16.67 2.99
C CYS A 132 -29.47 15.78 2.50
N ILE A 133 -29.33 15.27 1.28
CA ILE A 133 -30.31 14.40 0.60
C ILE A 133 -29.78 12.98 0.45
N PRO A 134 -30.65 11.97 0.21
CA PRO A 134 -30.18 10.62 -0.06
C PRO A 134 -29.39 10.64 -1.36
N ARG A 135 -28.13 10.27 -1.31
CA ARG A 135 -27.31 10.16 -2.52
C ARG A 135 -26.98 8.72 -2.77
N SER A 136 -27.33 8.24 -3.97
CA SER A 136 -26.71 7.02 -4.47
C SER A 136 -25.21 7.29 -4.56
N TYR A 137 -24.43 6.31 -4.16
CA TYR A 137 -22.99 6.36 -4.30
C TYR A 137 -22.55 6.53 -5.77
N GLU A 138 -23.42 6.27 -6.75
CA GLU A 138 -23.22 6.49 -8.20
C GLU A 138 -23.12 7.98 -8.51
N ASN A 139 -24.09 8.76 -8.01
CA ASN A 139 -24.23 10.16 -8.38
C ASN A 139 -23.18 11.07 -7.74
N VAL A 140 -22.62 10.74 -6.57
CA VAL A 140 -21.63 11.61 -5.85
C VAL A 140 -20.24 11.59 -6.49
N THR A 141 -20.12 10.89 -7.59
CA THR A 141 -19.01 10.00 -7.87
C THR A 141 -18.78 10.08 -9.37
N GLU A 142 -19.83 9.98 -10.16
CA GLU A 142 -19.80 10.37 -11.57
C GLU A 142 -19.85 11.90 -11.77
N ASP A 143 -20.63 12.62 -10.97
CA ASP A 143 -20.71 14.09 -11.00
C ASP A 143 -19.82 14.70 -9.91
N TYR A 144 -18.55 15.00 -10.25
CA TYR A 144 -17.69 15.75 -9.34
C TYR A 144 -17.96 17.26 -9.47
N PRO A 145 -18.49 17.94 -8.44
CA PRO A 145 -18.88 19.34 -8.54
C PRO A 145 -17.70 20.33 -8.51
N PHE A 146 -16.46 19.85 -8.35
CA PHE A 146 -15.26 20.68 -8.23
C PHE A 146 -14.37 20.57 -9.48
N ALA A 147 -13.91 21.71 -9.99
CA ALA A 147 -12.98 21.75 -11.11
C ALA A 147 -11.61 21.15 -10.73
N LEU A 148 -11.08 20.29 -11.60
CA LEU A 148 -9.79 19.61 -11.45
C LEU A 148 -8.64 20.61 -11.31
N THR A 149 -7.71 20.36 -10.40
CA THR A 149 -6.43 21.08 -10.34
C THR A 149 -5.27 20.11 -10.31
N LEU A 150 -4.08 20.55 -10.72
CA LEU A 150 -2.84 19.77 -10.74
C LEU A 150 -2.43 19.24 -9.34
N VAL A 151 -2.99 19.81 -8.27
CA VAL A 151 -2.65 19.54 -6.86
C VAL A 151 -3.74 18.73 -6.15
N ALA A 152 -4.95 18.68 -6.70
CA ALA A 152 -6.09 17.93 -6.17
C ALA A 152 -6.78 17.16 -7.31
N PRO A 153 -6.28 15.94 -7.65
CA PRO A 153 -6.95 15.08 -8.59
C PRO A 153 -8.30 14.62 -8.02
N ASN A 154 -9.21 14.31 -8.94
CA ASN A 154 -10.56 13.80 -8.69
C ASN A 154 -10.55 12.68 -7.64
N ALA A 155 -11.30 12.84 -6.54
CA ALA A 155 -11.53 11.79 -5.55
C ALA A 155 -12.94 11.19 -5.72
N SER A 156 -13.48 11.24 -6.94
CA SER A 156 -14.81 10.76 -7.24
C SER A 156 -14.75 9.27 -7.59
N PHE A 157 -15.39 8.47 -6.75
CA PHE A 157 -15.78 7.09 -7.07
C PHE A 157 -16.57 7.06 -8.38
N THR A 158 -16.80 5.93 -9.04
CA THR A 158 -17.89 5.79 -10.04
C THR A 158 -18.57 4.46 -9.75
N VAL A 159 -19.90 4.34 -9.87
CA VAL A 159 -20.58 3.10 -9.43
C VAL A 159 -20.30 1.91 -10.32
N ASP A 160 -19.87 2.14 -11.55
CA ASP A 160 -19.30 1.08 -12.39
C ASP A 160 -18.10 0.36 -11.74
N ASN A 161 -17.44 0.97 -10.75
CA ASN A 161 -16.26 0.44 -10.06
C ASN A 161 -16.59 -0.49 -8.89
N THR A 162 -17.77 -0.34 -8.28
CA THR A 162 -18.23 -1.14 -7.14
C THR A 162 -19.42 -2.04 -7.45
N LYS A 163 -19.96 -1.95 -8.67
CA LYS A 163 -21.03 -2.80 -9.16
C LYS A 163 -20.72 -4.28 -8.94
N GLY A 164 -21.52 -4.93 -8.09
CA GLY A 164 -21.38 -6.35 -7.73
C GLY A 164 -20.65 -6.63 -6.41
N LEU A 165 -20.17 -5.62 -5.69
CA LEU A 165 -19.64 -5.76 -4.33
C LEU A 165 -20.76 -5.74 -3.28
N SER A 166 -20.53 -6.35 -2.11
CA SER A 166 -21.48 -6.30 -0.99
C SER A 166 -21.50 -4.91 -0.32
N GLU A 167 -22.60 -4.57 0.35
CA GLU A 167 -22.72 -3.32 1.13
C GLU A 167 -21.62 -3.17 2.19
N ASP A 168 -21.23 -4.27 2.83
CA ASP A 168 -20.10 -4.30 3.78
C ASP A 168 -18.78 -3.92 3.11
N ALA A 169 -18.52 -4.44 1.90
CA ALA A 169 -17.30 -4.13 1.15
C ALA A 169 -17.27 -2.66 0.72
N VAL A 170 -18.40 -2.11 0.29
CA VAL A 170 -18.53 -0.68 -0.04
C VAL A 170 -18.27 0.18 1.19
N THR A 171 -18.84 -0.19 2.35
CA THR A 171 -18.63 0.51 3.63
C THR A 171 -17.15 0.53 4.04
N GLU A 172 -16.45 -0.60 3.90
CA GLU A 172 -15.02 -0.67 4.22
C GLU A 172 -14.14 0.12 3.24
N LEU A 173 -14.49 0.14 1.95
CA LEU A 173 -13.81 0.96 0.93
C LEU A 173 -13.94 2.46 1.24
N MET A 174 -15.11 2.90 1.71
CA MET A 174 -15.32 4.29 2.13
C MET A 174 -14.47 4.66 3.34
N LYS A 175 -14.39 3.78 4.35
CA LYS A 175 -13.48 3.99 5.51
C LYS A 175 -12.04 4.13 5.05
N PHE A 176 -11.61 3.33 4.08
CA PHE A 176 -10.26 3.35 3.54
C PHE A 176 -9.93 4.67 2.81
N SER A 177 -10.81 5.15 1.94
CA SER A 177 -10.62 6.42 1.22
C SER A 177 -10.47 7.60 2.20
N MET A 178 -11.33 7.65 3.23
CA MET A 178 -11.30 8.70 4.27
C MET A 178 -10.06 8.67 5.19
N LEU A 179 -9.40 7.52 5.30
CA LEU A 179 -8.17 7.33 6.09
C LEU A 179 -6.88 7.53 5.28
N GLN A 180 -7.00 7.72 3.97
CA GLN A 180 -5.86 7.74 3.05
C GLN A 180 -5.04 9.03 3.18
N MET A 181 -3.72 8.89 3.34
CA MET A 181 -2.79 9.98 3.09
C MET A 181 -2.47 10.00 1.59
N TYR A 182 -2.91 11.04 0.88
CA TYR A 182 -2.56 11.22 -0.53
C TYR A 182 -1.04 11.44 -0.66
N PRO A 183 -0.36 10.92 -1.70
CA PRO A 183 1.06 11.20 -1.95
C PRO A 183 1.31 12.67 -2.29
N THR A 184 0.27 13.38 -2.74
CA THR A 184 0.22 14.83 -2.93
C THR A 184 0.02 15.60 -1.63
N THR A 185 -0.24 14.90 -0.51
CA THR A 185 -0.29 15.55 0.80
C THR A 185 1.09 16.05 1.14
N VAL A 186 1.21 17.36 1.37
CA VAL A 186 2.43 18.01 1.86
C VAL A 186 2.68 17.62 3.32
N ALA A 187 3.00 16.34 3.57
CA ALA A 187 3.78 15.95 4.72
C ALA A 187 5.24 16.03 4.25
N PHE A 188 5.92 17.13 4.57
CA PHE A 188 7.30 17.39 4.13
C PHE A 188 8.21 16.16 4.26
N TYR A 189 8.01 15.32 5.30
CA TYR A 189 8.66 14.01 5.46
C TYR A 189 7.76 13.01 6.23
N SER A 190 7.67 11.76 5.76
CA SER A 190 7.00 10.66 6.49
C SER A 190 7.93 10.09 7.58
N ILE A 191 7.63 10.35 8.86
CA ILE A 191 8.39 9.82 10.01
C ILE A 191 8.53 8.29 9.95
N PRO A 192 7.47 7.49 9.67
CA PRO A 192 7.60 6.04 9.54
C PRO A 192 8.62 5.61 8.47
N THR A 193 8.72 6.36 7.38
CA THR A 193 9.68 6.06 6.30
C THR A 193 11.12 6.24 6.78
N ILE A 194 11.42 7.30 7.54
CA ILE A 194 12.75 7.53 8.12
C ILE A 194 13.11 6.41 9.10
N LEU A 195 12.19 6.10 10.02
CA LEU A 195 12.40 5.02 11.00
C LEU A 195 12.63 3.69 10.31
N TYR A 196 11.93 3.43 9.20
CA TYR A 196 12.13 2.21 8.43
C TYR A 196 13.51 2.14 7.76
N PHE A 197 13.99 3.22 7.14
CA PHE A 197 15.35 3.24 6.59
C PHE A 197 16.43 3.11 7.67
N LEU A 198 16.22 3.72 8.84
CA LEU A 198 17.11 3.56 9.99
C LEU A 198 17.10 2.11 10.50
N LEU A 199 15.95 1.45 10.52
CA LEU A 199 15.82 0.04 10.86
C LEU A 199 16.57 -0.85 9.87
N LEU A 200 16.41 -0.63 8.55
CA LEU A 200 17.14 -1.36 7.53
C LEU A 200 18.66 -1.21 7.69
N TYR A 201 19.13 0.02 7.95
CA TYR A 201 20.53 0.29 8.22
C TYR A 201 21.03 -0.45 9.47
N ALA A 202 20.29 -0.37 10.59
CA ALA A 202 20.64 -1.05 11.84
C ALA A 202 20.68 -2.58 11.67
N CYS A 203 19.70 -3.16 10.98
CA CYS A 203 19.68 -4.59 10.66
C CYS A 203 20.90 -4.98 9.81
N ALA A 204 21.23 -4.21 8.77
CA ALA A 204 22.40 -4.48 7.94
C ALA A 204 23.72 -4.41 8.74
N LYS A 205 23.84 -3.45 9.66
CA LYS A 205 24.96 -3.38 10.60
C LYS A 205 25.01 -4.56 11.56
N GLY A 206 23.88 -5.03 12.06
CA GLY A 206 23.79 -6.26 12.83
C GLY A 206 24.33 -7.46 12.04
N VAL A 207 23.91 -7.62 10.78
CA VAL A 207 24.39 -8.69 9.90
C VAL A 207 25.90 -8.57 9.63
N GLU A 208 26.42 -7.37 9.36
CA GLU A 208 27.86 -7.12 9.19
C GLU A 208 28.69 -7.55 10.41
N ILE A 209 28.14 -7.37 11.61
CA ILE A 209 28.78 -7.72 12.88
C ILE A 209 28.71 -9.24 13.14
N VAL A 210 27.60 -9.88 12.80
CA VAL A 210 27.35 -11.30 13.07
C VAL A 210 28.05 -12.23 12.07
N LEU A 211 28.01 -11.93 10.77
CA LEU A 211 28.59 -12.78 9.74
C LEU A 211 30.07 -13.16 9.95
N PRO A 212 31.00 -12.24 10.29
CA PRO A 212 32.40 -12.60 10.52
C PRO A 212 32.63 -13.41 11.80
N ARG A 213 31.66 -13.46 12.72
CA ARG A 213 31.71 -14.31 13.93
C ARG A 213 31.26 -15.73 13.62
N LEU A 214 30.27 -15.90 12.76
CA LEU A 214 29.72 -17.20 12.38
C LEU A 214 30.51 -17.87 11.25
N TYR A 215 31.06 -17.09 10.31
CA TYR A 215 31.66 -17.63 9.09
C TYR A 215 33.07 -17.07 8.86
N THR A 216 34.09 -17.93 8.95
CA THR A 216 35.48 -17.58 8.65
C THR A 216 35.66 -17.20 7.18
N THR A 217 34.99 -17.91 6.26
CA THR A 217 34.99 -17.64 4.81
C THR A 217 34.56 -16.20 4.50
N TYR A 218 33.62 -15.64 5.26
CA TYR A 218 33.14 -14.27 5.06
C TYR A 218 34.25 -13.24 5.25
N ARG A 219 35.21 -13.47 6.17
CA ARG A 219 36.32 -12.55 6.42
C ARG A 219 37.22 -12.38 5.19
N GLY A 220 37.40 -13.45 4.43
CA GLY A 220 38.20 -13.48 3.20
C GLY A 220 37.50 -12.94 1.94
N LEU A 221 36.21 -12.60 2.01
CA LEU A 221 35.50 -12.03 0.87
C LEU A 221 35.96 -10.60 0.55
N SER A 222 35.97 -10.26 -0.75
CA SER A 222 36.16 -8.87 -1.20
C SER A 222 35.07 -7.95 -0.64
N PHE A 223 35.34 -6.64 -0.57
CA PHE A 223 34.38 -5.66 -0.07
C PHE A 223 33.01 -5.76 -0.76
N GLU A 224 33.01 -5.84 -2.10
CA GLU A 224 31.78 -6.02 -2.89
C GLU A 224 31.03 -7.30 -2.52
N ASN A 225 31.75 -8.43 -2.39
CA ASN A 225 31.12 -9.70 -2.05
C ASN A 225 30.62 -9.73 -0.60
N LYS A 226 31.27 -9.02 0.33
CA LYS A 226 30.78 -8.83 1.70
C LYS A 226 29.45 -8.08 1.70
N ARG A 227 29.37 -6.94 1.01
CA ARG A 227 28.13 -6.16 0.85
C ARG A 227 27.03 -7.00 0.24
N ASN A 228 27.28 -7.67 -0.88
CA ASN A 228 26.31 -8.57 -1.53
C ASN A 228 25.79 -9.66 -0.58
N THR A 229 26.68 -10.26 0.21
CA THR A 229 26.30 -11.32 1.16
C THR A 229 25.42 -10.80 2.29
N VAL A 230 25.70 -9.61 2.82
CA VAL A 230 24.81 -8.93 3.78
C VAL A 230 23.45 -8.68 3.15
N THR A 231 23.42 -8.22 1.90
CA THR A 231 22.15 -7.94 1.22
C THR A 231 21.35 -9.21 0.93
N TYR A 232 21.98 -10.36 0.67
CA TYR A 232 21.25 -11.63 0.56
C TYR A 232 20.53 -12.01 1.85
N VAL A 233 21.15 -11.79 3.01
CA VAL A 233 20.52 -12.03 4.32
C VAL A 233 19.36 -11.06 4.54
N MET A 234 19.59 -9.76 4.29
CA MET A 234 18.57 -8.72 4.40
C MET A 234 17.36 -9.01 3.51
N ASN A 235 17.59 -9.35 2.23
CA ASN A 235 16.52 -9.68 1.30
C ASN A 235 15.77 -10.93 1.72
N THR A 236 16.47 -12.00 2.11
CA THR A 236 15.82 -13.23 2.57
C THR A 236 14.87 -12.94 3.73
N PHE A 237 15.32 -12.17 4.73
CA PHE A 237 14.50 -11.82 5.88
C PHE A 237 13.33 -10.90 5.50
N TRP A 238 13.59 -9.74 4.91
CA TRP A 238 12.55 -8.73 4.68
C TRP A 238 11.54 -9.13 3.60
N THR A 239 11.95 -9.86 2.57
CA THR A 239 11.00 -10.43 1.60
C THR A 239 10.18 -11.57 2.22
N SER A 240 10.69 -12.30 3.21
CA SER A 240 9.88 -13.28 3.97
C SER A 240 8.84 -12.60 4.85
N VAL A 241 9.24 -11.53 5.57
CA VAL A 241 8.29 -10.70 6.33
C VAL A 241 7.21 -10.17 5.40
N ALA A 242 7.60 -9.60 4.26
CA ALA A 242 6.67 -9.11 3.25
C ALA A 242 5.73 -10.21 2.74
N LEU A 243 6.23 -11.41 2.44
CA LEU A 243 5.41 -12.54 1.98
C LEU A 243 4.41 -13.00 3.04
N ILE A 244 4.80 -13.06 4.31
CA ILE A 244 3.90 -13.41 5.42
C ILE A 244 2.81 -12.35 5.58
N THR A 245 3.18 -11.07 5.61
CA THR A 245 2.23 -9.95 5.68
C THR A 245 1.26 -9.96 4.50
N GLN A 246 1.76 -10.25 3.30
CA GLN A 246 0.95 -10.43 2.10
C GLN A 246 -0.01 -11.62 2.24
N GLY A 247 0.44 -12.75 2.78
CA GLY A 247 -0.41 -13.90 3.07
C GLY A 247 -1.58 -13.57 4.00
N VAL A 248 -1.33 -12.82 5.08
CA VAL A 248 -2.38 -12.38 6.02
C VAL A 248 -3.40 -11.46 5.32
N GLY A 249 -2.94 -10.58 4.44
CA GLY A 249 -3.82 -9.73 3.61
C GLY A 249 -4.42 -10.43 2.38
N GLY A 250 -4.29 -11.75 2.26
CA GLY A 250 -4.60 -12.48 1.03
C GLY A 250 -6.08 -12.52 0.63
N SER A 251 -6.98 -12.19 1.55
CA SER A 251 -8.42 -12.06 1.30
C SER A 251 -8.77 -10.96 0.27
N VAL A 252 -7.85 -10.03 -0.02
CA VAL A 252 -7.97 -9.09 -1.15
C VAL A 252 -8.05 -9.82 -2.51
N ALA A 253 -7.48 -11.03 -2.61
CA ALA A 253 -7.56 -11.85 -3.83
C ALA A 253 -8.96 -12.43 -4.08
N THR A 254 -9.79 -12.53 -3.04
CA THR A 254 -11.18 -12.99 -3.12
C THR A 254 -12.15 -11.83 -3.00
N GLU A 255 -11.73 -10.62 -3.40
CA GLU A 255 -12.56 -9.40 -3.42
C GLU A 255 -13.06 -8.94 -2.04
N ASN A 256 -12.40 -9.37 -0.94
CA ASN A 256 -12.73 -8.93 0.43
C ASN A 256 -11.84 -7.73 0.86
N TYR A 257 -12.29 -6.53 0.48
CA TYR A 257 -11.56 -5.26 0.61
C TYR A 257 -11.77 -4.56 1.97
N THR A 258 -11.41 -5.19 3.08
CA THR A 258 -11.40 -4.48 4.38
C THR A 258 -10.25 -3.47 4.47
N VAL A 259 -10.40 -2.44 5.30
CA VAL A 259 -9.33 -1.46 5.58
C VAL A 259 -8.06 -2.17 6.03
N PHE A 260 -8.19 -3.20 6.87
CA PHE A 260 -7.08 -3.99 7.38
C PHE A 260 -6.34 -4.71 6.24
N ASN A 261 -7.07 -5.46 5.40
CA ASN A 261 -6.46 -6.28 4.34
C ASN A 261 -5.72 -5.40 3.32
N VAL A 262 -6.35 -4.30 2.87
CA VAL A 262 -5.73 -3.39 1.91
C VAL A 262 -4.53 -2.65 2.54
N SER A 263 -4.61 -2.31 3.82
CA SER A 263 -3.47 -1.72 4.55
C SER A 263 -2.28 -2.68 4.63
N LEU A 264 -2.51 -3.98 4.82
CA LEU A 264 -1.42 -4.97 4.79
C LEU A 264 -0.74 -5.01 3.41
N VAL A 265 -1.50 -4.98 2.31
CA VAL A 265 -0.93 -4.93 0.94
C VAL A 265 -0.07 -3.68 0.75
N ARG A 266 -0.50 -2.52 1.26
CA ARG A 266 0.31 -1.28 1.24
C ARG A 266 1.58 -1.41 2.06
N VAL A 267 1.51 -2.01 3.25
CA VAL A 267 2.69 -2.28 4.09
C VAL A 267 3.70 -3.15 3.34
N VAL A 268 3.24 -4.19 2.64
CA VAL A 268 4.09 -5.05 1.80
C VAL A 268 4.79 -4.23 0.71
N GLY A 269 4.05 -3.38 -0.01
CA GLY A 269 4.62 -2.47 -1.00
C GLY A 269 5.69 -1.53 -0.43
N ASN A 270 5.48 -1.00 0.78
CA ASN A 270 6.44 -0.15 1.47
C ASN A 270 7.70 -0.92 1.91
N ILE A 271 7.54 -2.16 2.42
CA ILE A 271 8.67 -3.01 2.81
C ILE A 271 9.55 -3.30 1.59
N ILE A 272 8.96 -3.73 0.47
CA ILE A 272 9.71 -4.01 -0.76
C ILE A 272 10.38 -2.75 -1.30
N SER A 273 9.67 -1.62 -1.33
CA SER A 273 10.21 -0.36 -1.86
C SER A 273 11.41 0.12 -1.04
N GLY A 274 11.30 0.16 0.29
CA GLY A 274 12.42 0.60 1.12
C GLY A 274 13.60 -0.38 1.08
N LEU A 275 13.35 -1.69 0.99
CA LEU A 275 14.40 -2.69 0.79
C LEU A 275 15.17 -2.46 -0.53
N TYR A 276 14.47 -2.21 -1.64
CA TYR A 276 15.11 -1.98 -2.94
C TYR A 276 15.91 -0.67 -2.98
N ILE A 277 15.38 0.40 -2.38
CA ILE A 277 16.11 1.68 -2.22
C ILE A 277 17.35 1.47 -1.34
N PHE A 278 17.23 0.68 -0.27
CA PHE A 278 18.37 0.29 0.55
C PHE A 278 19.41 -0.49 -0.26
N GLU A 279 19.02 -1.45 -1.09
CA GLU A 279 19.97 -2.19 -1.94
C GLU A 279 20.72 -1.27 -2.91
N LEU A 280 20.01 -0.33 -3.54
CA LEU A 280 20.58 0.64 -4.48
C LEU A 280 21.64 1.54 -3.85
N THR A 281 21.50 1.84 -2.56
CA THR A 281 22.43 2.71 -1.82
C THR A 281 23.52 1.94 -1.07
N TYR A 282 23.23 0.69 -0.67
CA TYR A 282 24.15 -0.13 0.11
C TYR A 282 25.12 -0.95 -0.73
N ARG A 283 24.70 -1.42 -1.93
CA ARG A 283 25.58 -2.19 -2.80
C ARG A 283 26.47 -1.25 -3.63
N PRO A 284 27.80 -1.49 -3.69
CA PRO A 284 28.71 -0.61 -4.42
C PRO A 284 28.56 -0.73 -5.94
N ASN A 285 28.21 -1.93 -6.44
CA ASN A 285 28.02 -2.21 -7.85
C ASN A 285 26.75 -3.05 -8.04
N MET A 286 25.95 -2.71 -9.06
CA MET A 286 24.76 -3.45 -9.43
C MET A 286 24.77 -3.68 -10.95
N ARG A 287 24.44 -4.91 -11.38
CA ARG A 287 24.33 -5.23 -12.80
C ARG A 287 23.07 -4.59 -13.39
N TRP A 288 23.15 -4.14 -14.64
CA TRP A 288 22.05 -3.48 -15.36
C TRP A 288 20.69 -4.19 -15.26
N PRO A 289 20.58 -5.53 -15.45
CA PRO A 289 19.28 -6.19 -15.34
C PRO A 289 18.65 -6.08 -13.95
N LEU A 290 19.48 -6.11 -12.90
CA LEU A 290 19.00 -5.96 -11.51
C LEU A 290 18.63 -4.50 -11.22
N LEU A 291 19.41 -3.53 -11.71
CA LEU A 291 19.10 -2.11 -11.57
C LEU A 291 17.76 -1.77 -12.25
N ILE A 292 17.57 -2.21 -13.50
CA ILE A 292 16.32 -2.03 -14.24
C ILE A 292 15.17 -2.67 -13.49
N HIS A 293 15.35 -3.91 -13.01
CA HIS A 293 14.35 -4.60 -12.21
C HIS A 293 13.89 -3.76 -11.01
N HIS A 294 14.82 -3.23 -10.22
CA HIS A 294 14.52 -2.42 -9.03
C HIS A 294 13.75 -1.15 -9.39
N LEU A 295 14.21 -0.41 -10.40
CA LEU A 295 13.55 0.82 -10.85
C LEU A 295 12.13 0.56 -11.37
N CYS A 296 11.95 -0.51 -12.15
CA CYS A 296 10.65 -0.92 -12.67
C CYS A 296 9.69 -1.36 -11.57
N THR A 297 10.16 -2.15 -10.59
CA THR A 297 9.32 -2.57 -9.46
C THR A 297 8.92 -1.39 -8.58
N LEU A 298 9.84 -0.48 -8.29
CA LEU A 298 9.54 0.76 -7.54
C LEU A 298 8.52 1.61 -8.29
N PHE A 299 8.72 1.82 -9.59
CA PHE A 299 7.78 2.57 -10.43
C PHE A 299 6.41 1.90 -10.48
N ALA A 300 6.35 0.56 -10.63
CA ALA A 300 5.09 -0.19 -10.61
C ALA A 300 4.34 -0.03 -9.28
N ILE A 301 5.02 -0.15 -8.15
CA ILE A 301 4.42 -0.01 -6.82
C ILE A 301 3.86 1.41 -6.64
N ILE A 302 4.64 2.43 -6.99
CA ILE A 302 4.22 3.84 -6.89
C ILE A 302 3.03 4.08 -7.81
N PHE A 303 3.13 3.64 -9.06
CA PHE A 303 2.12 3.88 -10.08
C PHE A 303 0.80 3.18 -9.76
N VAL A 304 0.81 1.89 -9.39
CA VAL A 304 -0.42 1.18 -8.97
C VAL A 304 -1.04 1.83 -7.73
N GLN A 305 -0.23 2.29 -6.78
CA GLN A 305 -0.75 3.04 -5.64
C GLN A 305 -1.40 4.36 -6.08
N VAL A 306 -0.72 5.17 -6.89
CA VAL A 306 -1.26 6.44 -7.39
C VAL A 306 -2.54 6.23 -8.18
N VAL A 307 -2.58 5.25 -9.08
CA VAL A 307 -3.80 4.95 -9.87
C VAL A 307 -4.91 4.43 -8.96
N LEU A 308 -4.62 3.55 -7.98
CA LEU A 308 -5.61 3.14 -6.97
C LEU A 308 -6.15 4.33 -6.18
N GLN A 309 -5.35 5.37 -5.96
CA GLN A 309 -5.79 6.56 -5.22
C GLN A 309 -6.61 7.53 -6.08
N ILE A 310 -6.33 7.62 -7.38
CA ILE A 310 -7.04 8.51 -8.30
C ILE A 310 -8.36 7.88 -8.75
N THR A 311 -8.35 6.58 -9.03
CA THR A 311 -9.50 5.87 -9.61
C THR A 311 -10.36 5.17 -8.56
N GLU A 312 -9.78 4.91 -7.38
CA GLU A 312 -10.41 4.19 -6.27
C GLU A 312 -10.97 2.80 -6.64
N HIS A 313 -10.55 2.24 -7.78
CA HIS A 313 -10.97 0.89 -8.21
C HIS A 313 -10.49 -0.17 -7.22
N PRO A 314 -11.39 -0.87 -6.50
CA PRO A 314 -10.99 -1.94 -5.59
C PRO A 314 -10.17 -3.06 -6.27
N PRO A 315 -10.46 -3.47 -7.53
CA PRO A 315 -9.65 -4.45 -8.24
C PRO A 315 -8.18 -4.08 -8.44
N LEU A 316 -7.80 -2.80 -8.32
CA LEU A 316 -6.39 -2.37 -8.34
C LEU A 316 -5.64 -2.80 -7.08
N ALA A 317 -6.31 -2.88 -5.93
CA ALA A 317 -5.70 -3.43 -4.72
C ALA A 317 -5.34 -4.90 -4.92
N THR A 318 -6.21 -5.66 -5.60
CA THR A 318 -5.92 -7.05 -5.99
C THR A 318 -4.83 -7.13 -7.05
N ALA A 319 -4.81 -6.24 -8.05
CA ALA A 319 -3.73 -6.19 -9.03
C ALA A 319 -2.37 -5.92 -8.37
N GLY A 320 -2.29 -4.94 -7.47
CA GLY A 320 -1.09 -4.66 -6.67
C GLY A 320 -0.68 -5.84 -5.80
N TYR A 321 -1.66 -6.50 -5.16
CA TYR A 321 -1.44 -7.74 -4.40
C TYR A 321 -0.82 -8.86 -5.26
N ILE A 322 -1.37 -9.13 -6.44
CA ILE A 322 -0.84 -10.16 -7.35
C ILE A 322 0.57 -9.78 -7.81
N TRP A 323 0.78 -8.51 -8.18
CA TRP A 323 2.08 -8.03 -8.66
C TRP A 323 3.17 -8.19 -7.60
N LEU A 324 2.90 -7.90 -6.33
CA LEU A 324 3.89 -7.99 -5.25
C LEU A 324 4.50 -9.39 -5.10
N PHE A 325 3.79 -10.46 -5.51
CA PHE A 325 4.38 -11.80 -5.52
C PHE A 325 5.60 -11.94 -6.44
N GLN A 326 5.76 -11.09 -7.45
CA GLN A 326 6.96 -11.08 -8.27
C GLN A 326 8.22 -10.68 -7.49
N ALA A 327 8.08 -9.89 -6.42
CA ALA A 327 9.17 -9.45 -5.55
C ALA A 327 9.27 -10.27 -4.24
N THR A 328 8.14 -10.79 -3.74
CA THR A 328 8.09 -11.51 -2.45
C THR A 328 8.34 -13.01 -2.56
N THR A 329 8.72 -13.56 -3.72
CA THR A 329 8.92 -15.02 -3.91
C THR A 329 10.35 -15.41 -4.32
N GLU A 330 11.33 -14.55 -4.04
CA GLU A 330 12.74 -14.71 -4.44
C GLU A 330 13.67 -15.24 -3.33
N GLN A 331 13.14 -15.60 -2.16
CA GLN A 331 13.92 -16.01 -0.99
C GLN A 331 14.92 -17.12 -1.31
N SER A 332 14.49 -18.13 -2.08
CA SER A 332 15.30 -19.28 -2.47
C SER A 332 16.57 -18.87 -3.25
N ILE A 333 16.47 -17.83 -4.10
CA ILE A 333 17.60 -17.28 -4.85
C ILE A 333 18.61 -16.67 -3.89
N PHE A 334 18.15 -15.82 -2.96
CA PHE A 334 19.04 -15.16 -2.01
C PHE A 334 19.74 -16.17 -1.09
N VAL A 335 19.02 -17.19 -0.61
CA VAL A 335 19.60 -18.30 0.16
C VAL A 335 20.63 -19.06 -0.67
N GLY A 336 20.32 -19.41 -1.92
CA GLY A 336 21.26 -20.12 -2.80
C GLY A 336 22.55 -19.32 -3.06
N LEU A 337 22.43 -18.02 -3.34
CA LEU A 337 23.57 -17.13 -3.57
C LEU A 337 24.38 -16.89 -2.28
N PHE A 338 23.73 -16.83 -1.13
CA PHE A 338 24.40 -16.76 0.17
C PHE A 338 25.27 -18.00 0.42
N LEU A 339 24.69 -19.20 0.26
CA LEU A 339 25.43 -20.46 0.40
C LEU A 339 26.59 -20.56 -0.60
N TYR A 340 26.37 -20.09 -1.84
CA TYR A 340 27.41 -20.02 -2.86
C TYR A 340 28.59 -19.12 -2.44
N ARG A 341 28.32 -17.93 -1.88
CA ARG A 341 29.38 -17.00 -1.43
C ARG A 341 30.15 -17.52 -0.23
N LEU A 342 29.49 -18.25 0.67
CA LEU A 342 30.14 -18.87 1.84
C LEU A 342 30.85 -20.19 1.53
N GLN A 343 30.86 -20.62 0.26
CA GLN A 343 31.55 -21.83 -0.20
C GLN A 343 31.05 -23.11 0.48
N TYR A 344 29.74 -23.22 0.71
CA TYR A 344 29.12 -24.45 1.19
C TYR A 344 29.35 -25.62 0.22
N PRO A 345 29.14 -26.88 0.67
CA PRO A 345 29.35 -28.06 -0.17
C PRO A 345 28.65 -27.93 -1.53
N LYS A 346 29.42 -28.15 -2.61
CA LYS A 346 28.97 -27.91 -3.99
C LYS A 346 27.63 -28.57 -4.33
N VAL A 347 27.41 -29.79 -3.84
CA VAL A 347 26.17 -30.55 -4.07
C VAL A 347 24.96 -29.82 -3.50
N LEU A 348 25.08 -29.27 -2.28
CA LEU A 348 24.02 -28.51 -1.64
C LEU A 348 23.76 -27.20 -2.40
N VAL A 349 24.81 -26.42 -2.63
CA VAL A 349 24.71 -25.13 -3.35
C VAL A 349 24.07 -25.30 -4.72
N LYS A 350 24.51 -26.31 -5.49
CA LYS A 350 23.96 -26.61 -6.82
C LYS A 350 22.48 -26.94 -6.76
N LYS A 351 22.06 -27.87 -5.89
CA LYS A 351 20.65 -28.26 -5.74
C LYS A 351 19.78 -27.06 -5.35
N THR A 352 20.24 -26.24 -4.41
CA THR A 352 19.53 -25.04 -3.98
C THR A 352 19.40 -24.02 -5.12
N LEU A 353 20.46 -23.74 -5.87
CA LEU A 353 20.42 -22.79 -7.00
C LEU A 353 19.54 -23.31 -8.15
N GLN A 354 19.56 -24.61 -8.45
CA GLN A 354 18.69 -25.22 -9.46
C GLN A 354 17.22 -25.10 -9.06
N PHE A 355 16.89 -25.45 -7.81
CA PHE A 355 15.54 -25.28 -7.27
C PHE A 355 15.12 -23.80 -7.33
N ALA A 356 15.97 -22.89 -6.87
CA ALA A 356 15.68 -21.46 -6.84
C ALA A 356 15.42 -20.88 -8.24
N ALA A 357 16.23 -21.25 -9.23
CA ALA A 357 16.05 -20.81 -10.62
C ALA A 357 14.70 -21.27 -11.20
N VAL A 358 14.33 -22.54 -10.96
CA VAL A 358 13.07 -23.11 -11.46
C VAL A 358 11.87 -22.54 -10.71
N GLN A 359 11.89 -22.53 -9.38
CA GLN A 359 10.81 -21.99 -8.56
C GLN A 359 10.55 -20.52 -8.90
N SER A 360 11.61 -19.71 -8.98
CA SER A 360 11.47 -18.30 -9.30
C SER A 360 10.91 -18.07 -10.71
N PHE A 361 11.35 -18.85 -11.70
CA PHE A 361 10.82 -18.78 -13.05
C PHE A 361 9.32 -19.11 -13.10
N LEU A 362 8.91 -20.22 -12.48
CA LEU A 362 7.52 -20.68 -12.47
C LEU A 362 6.59 -19.71 -11.71
N CYS A 363 6.99 -19.28 -10.51
CA CYS A 363 6.18 -18.33 -9.73
C CYS A 363 5.99 -17.01 -10.49
N LYS A 364 7.07 -16.45 -11.06
CA LYS A 364 6.99 -15.15 -11.74
C LYS A 364 6.14 -15.19 -12.99
N ILE A 365 6.27 -16.24 -13.82
CA ILE A 365 5.38 -16.43 -14.98
C ILE A 365 3.94 -16.61 -14.51
N GLY A 366 3.70 -17.47 -13.51
CA GLY A 366 2.35 -17.72 -12.99
C GLY A 366 1.66 -16.44 -12.52
N PHE A 367 2.34 -15.62 -11.70
CA PHE A 367 1.78 -14.36 -11.21
C PHE A 367 1.67 -13.27 -12.29
N ALA A 368 2.58 -13.24 -13.28
CA ALA A 368 2.44 -12.33 -14.41
C ALA A 368 1.23 -12.67 -15.28
N VAL A 369 1.04 -13.95 -15.60
CA VAL A 369 -0.15 -14.43 -16.33
C VAL A 369 -1.42 -14.13 -15.53
N TYR A 370 -1.39 -14.38 -14.22
CA TYR A 370 -2.53 -14.07 -13.37
C TYR A 370 -2.85 -12.57 -13.34
N LEU A 371 -1.83 -11.71 -13.25
CA LEU A 371 -2.00 -10.25 -13.27
C LEU A 371 -2.63 -9.79 -14.59
N VAL A 372 -2.16 -10.30 -15.73
CA VAL A 372 -2.69 -9.95 -17.05
C VAL A 372 -4.13 -10.43 -17.20
N ALA A 373 -4.44 -11.65 -16.75
CA ALA A 373 -5.80 -12.18 -16.77
C ALA A 373 -6.73 -11.36 -15.87
N TRP A 374 -6.28 -11.00 -14.66
CA TRP A 374 -7.04 -10.15 -13.74
C TRP A 374 -7.32 -8.77 -14.35
N TRP A 375 -6.29 -8.14 -14.94
CA TRP A 375 -6.47 -6.88 -15.65
C TRP A 375 -7.49 -7.01 -16.79
N ALA A 376 -7.39 -8.03 -17.64
CA ALA A 376 -8.29 -8.22 -18.77
C ALA A 376 -9.76 -8.43 -18.33
N LEU A 377 -9.98 -9.15 -17.23
CA LEU A 377 -11.33 -9.47 -16.75
C LEU A 377 -11.97 -8.35 -15.92
N LYS A 378 -11.18 -7.64 -15.11
CA LYS A 378 -11.70 -6.73 -14.08
C LYS A 378 -11.40 -5.25 -14.33
N LEU A 379 -10.31 -4.93 -15.04
CA LEU A 379 -9.83 -3.55 -15.21
C LEU A 379 -9.95 -3.03 -16.65
N ALA A 380 -9.79 -3.88 -17.67
CA ALA A 380 -9.79 -3.46 -19.08
C ALA A 380 -11.13 -2.89 -19.58
N LYS A 381 -12.22 -3.09 -18.82
CA LYS A 381 -13.53 -2.48 -19.11
C LYS A 381 -13.58 -0.98 -18.83
N PHE A 382 -12.67 -0.45 -18.01
CA PHE A 382 -12.61 0.97 -17.66
C PHE A 382 -11.75 1.73 -18.67
N HIS A 383 -12.20 2.92 -19.06
CA HIS A 383 -11.61 3.70 -20.17
C HIS A 383 -11.34 5.16 -19.80
N THR A 384 -11.17 5.48 -18.52
CA THR A 384 -10.71 6.83 -18.14
C THR A 384 -9.26 7.04 -18.62
N PRO A 385 -8.79 8.30 -18.79
CA PRO A 385 -7.40 8.56 -19.16
C PRO A 385 -6.37 7.86 -18.25
N SER A 386 -6.69 7.76 -16.95
CA SER A 386 -5.89 7.04 -15.95
C SER A 386 -5.86 5.53 -16.19
N ASP A 387 -6.96 4.92 -16.63
CA ASP A 387 -7.06 3.47 -16.93
C ASP A 387 -6.33 3.10 -18.21
N ILE A 388 -6.36 3.98 -19.20
CA ILE A 388 -5.58 3.83 -20.44
C ILE A 388 -4.09 3.90 -20.11
N ALA A 389 -3.68 4.92 -19.33
CA ALA A 389 -2.30 5.02 -18.85
C ALA A 389 -1.88 3.79 -18.04
N LEU A 390 -2.75 3.31 -17.16
CA LEU A 390 -2.54 2.08 -16.39
C LEU A 390 -2.29 0.89 -17.29
N SER A 391 -3.14 0.69 -18.30
CA SER A 391 -3.07 -0.44 -19.22
C SER A 391 -1.77 -0.44 -20.03
N VAL A 392 -1.39 0.72 -20.57
CA VAL A 392 -0.13 0.87 -21.33
C VAL A 392 1.08 0.62 -20.42
N MET A 393 1.10 1.23 -19.23
CA MET A 393 2.21 1.08 -18.29
C MET A 393 2.30 -0.34 -17.73
N LEU A 394 1.17 -0.99 -17.42
CA LEU A 394 1.13 -2.36 -16.91
C LEU A 394 1.77 -3.32 -17.90
N VAL A 395 1.40 -3.25 -19.19
CA VAL A 395 1.98 -4.11 -20.23
C VAL A 395 3.48 -3.85 -20.38
N PHE A 396 3.90 -2.59 -20.47
CA PHE A 396 5.31 -2.23 -20.65
C PHE A 396 6.18 -2.67 -19.47
N ILE A 397 5.76 -2.34 -18.24
CA ILE A 397 6.52 -2.70 -17.04
C ILE A 397 6.51 -4.21 -16.84
N CYS A 398 5.38 -4.89 -17.07
CA CYS A 398 5.31 -6.35 -16.94
C CYS A 398 6.27 -7.04 -17.94
N ALA A 399 6.34 -6.57 -19.19
CA ALA A 399 7.26 -7.11 -20.18
C ALA A 399 8.73 -6.88 -19.78
N LEU A 400 9.06 -5.69 -19.30
CA LEU A 400 10.42 -5.35 -18.87
C LEU A 400 10.84 -6.15 -17.62
N LEU A 401 9.97 -6.21 -16.62
CA LEU A 401 10.17 -7.07 -15.45
C LEU A 401 10.34 -8.52 -15.87
N MET A 402 9.45 -9.07 -16.70
CA MET A 402 9.55 -10.46 -17.16
C MET A 402 10.89 -10.73 -17.85
N SER A 403 11.36 -9.81 -18.70
CA SER A 403 12.66 -9.93 -19.38
C SER A 403 13.82 -10.00 -18.40
N THR A 404 13.85 -9.10 -17.41
CA THR A 404 14.88 -9.12 -16.35
C THR A 404 14.81 -10.40 -15.51
N GLN A 405 13.62 -10.93 -15.31
CA GLN A 405 13.38 -12.09 -14.47
C GLN A 405 13.73 -13.42 -15.13
N VAL A 406 13.39 -13.58 -16.42
CA VAL A 406 13.85 -14.72 -17.22
C VAL A 406 15.38 -14.75 -17.27
N TYR A 407 16.00 -13.59 -17.49
CA TYR A 407 17.46 -13.47 -17.44
C TYR A 407 18.02 -13.82 -16.06
N GLY A 408 17.38 -13.36 -14.98
CA GLY A 408 17.78 -13.69 -13.60
C GLY A 408 17.77 -15.19 -13.33
N SER A 409 16.68 -15.88 -13.65
CA SER A 409 16.58 -17.34 -13.50
C SER A 409 17.61 -18.09 -14.36
N TYR A 410 17.82 -17.66 -15.61
CA TYR A 410 18.86 -18.21 -16.48
C TYR A 410 20.26 -18.02 -15.88
N ALA A 411 20.57 -16.84 -15.35
CA ALA A 411 21.86 -16.55 -14.75
C ALA A 411 22.13 -17.43 -13.51
N VAL A 412 21.13 -17.62 -12.64
CA VAL A 412 21.22 -18.50 -11.47
C VAL A 412 21.40 -19.96 -11.90
N TRP A 413 20.64 -20.42 -12.89
CA TRP A 413 20.79 -21.76 -13.46
C TRP A 413 22.19 -21.99 -14.05
N SER A 414 22.69 -21.01 -14.81
CA SER A 414 24.03 -21.05 -15.41
C SER A 414 25.14 -21.12 -14.37
N ILE A 415 25.00 -20.44 -13.22
CA ILE A 415 25.93 -20.61 -12.09
C ILE A 415 25.94 -22.07 -11.63
N ALA A 416 24.76 -22.66 -11.42
CA ALA A 416 24.65 -24.04 -10.95
C ALA A 416 25.24 -25.07 -11.93
N THR A 417 25.03 -24.91 -13.25
CA THR A 417 25.56 -25.83 -14.26
C THR A 417 27.07 -25.69 -14.46
N ASN A 418 27.61 -24.47 -14.36
CA ASN A 418 29.05 -24.23 -14.52
C ASN A 418 29.90 -24.76 -13.36
N MET A 419 29.29 -25.05 -12.20
CA MET A 419 29.97 -25.69 -11.07
C MET A 419 30.46 -27.12 -11.39
N ASP A 420 29.74 -27.84 -12.25
CA ASP A 420 30.15 -29.18 -12.71
C ASP A 420 31.32 -29.09 -13.69
N ARG A 421 31.28 -28.12 -14.62
CA ARG A 421 32.29 -27.97 -15.67
C ARG A 421 33.67 -27.68 -15.09
N ARG A 422 33.76 -26.81 -14.07
CA ARG A 422 35.01 -26.52 -13.36
C ARG A 422 35.53 -27.71 -12.53
N SER A 423 34.64 -28.60 -12.09
CA SER A 423 35.06 -29.80 -11.35
C SER A 423 35.62 -30.85 -12.32
N ARG A 424 34.94 -31.08 -13.46
CA ARG A 424 35.42 -31.99 -14.51
C ARG A 424 36.78 -31.58 -15.08
N VAL A 425 36.98 -30.29 -15.39
CA VAL A 425 38.27 -29.78 -15.89
C VAL A 425 39.41 -30.04 -14.90
N ARG A 426 39.17 -29.82 -13.59
CA ARG A 426 40.17 -30.06 -12.54
C ARG A 426 40.47 -31.54 -12.33
N ASP A 427 39.48 -32.41 -12.54
CA ASP A 427 39.67 -33.87 -12.45
C ASP A 427 40.39 -34.42 -13.71
N THR A 428 40.20 -33.81 -14.90
CA THR A 428 40.94 -34.15 -16.13
C THR A 428 42.37 -33.60 -16.20
N GLU A 429 42.72 -32.54 -15.46
CA GLU A 429 44.11 -32.07 -15.33
C GLU A 429 44.92 -32.91 -14.33
N LYS A 430 44.25 -33.68 -13.46
CA LYS A 430 44.88 -34.50 -12.42
C LYS A 430 45.47 -35.88 -12.81
N PRO A 431 45.38 -36.46 -14.03
CA PRO A 431 45.96 -37.79 -14.30
C PRO A 431 47.38 -37.83 -14.89
N HIS A 432 48.14 -36.73 -15.01
CA HIS A 432 49.47 -36.79 -15.68
C HIS A 432 50.71 -36.32 -14.89
N SER A 433 50.60 -35.82 -13.66
CA SER A 433 51.80 -35.34 -12.93
C SER A 433 52.34 -36.28 -11.83
N GLU A 434 51.74 -37.45 -11.60
CA GLU A 434 52.18 -38.37 -10.52
C GLU A 434 52.90 -39.65 -11.01
N THR A 435 53.34 -39.69 -12.27
CA THR A 435 54.05 -40.88 -12.81
C THR A 435 55.33 -40.55 -13.57
N SER A 436 56.10 -39.54 -13.15
CA SER A 436 57.42 -39.29 -13.74
C SER A 436 58.49 -38.76 -12.76
N SER A 437 58.48 -39.18 -11.49
CA SER A 437 59.57 -38.87 -10.55
C SER A 437 60.14 -40.11 -9.84
N ALA A 438 60.21 -41.23 -10.53
CA ALA A 438 60.82 -42.45 -10.00
C ALA A 438 61.80 -43.09 -11.00
N THR A 439 62.66 -42.29 -11.65
CA THR A 439 63.89 -42.80 -12.28
C THR A 439 64.83 -41.65 -12.65
N ALA A 440 65.70 -41.25 -11.73
CA ALA A 440 66.98 -40.58 -12.04
C ALA A 440 67.91 -40.70 -10.83
N VAL A 441 68.52 -41.87 -10.74
CA VAL A 441 69.69 -42.17 -9.91
C VAL A 441 70.88 -41.36 -10.44
N SER A 442 71.61 -40.74 -9.51
CA SER A 442 73.07 -40.50 -9.49
C SER A 442 73.77 -40.08 -10.79
N ALA A 443 74.22 -38.82 -10.84
CA ALA A 443 75.57 -38.50 -11.30
C ALA A 443 75.91 -37.00 -11.10
N ARG A 444 77.09 -36.79 -10.49
CA ARG A 444 78.00 -35.63 -10.60
C ARG A 444 77.77 -34.40 -9.71
N ASP A 445 78.46 -34.49 -8.57
CA ASP A 445 79.37 -33.45 -8.09
C ASP A 445 80.28 -32.86 -9.19
N SER A 446 80.72 -31.64 -8.90
CA SER A 446 81.97 -30.94 -9.28
C SER A 446 81.98 -29.87 -10.39
N ALA A 447 82.61 -28.75 -10.00
CA ALA A 447 83.23 -27.66 -10.79
C ALA A 447 82.30 -26.57 -11.37
N SER A 448 82.20 -25.40 -10.72
CA SER A 448 83.07 -24.20 -10.85
C SER A 448 82.73 -23.30 -12.06
N SER A 449 82.18 -22.12 -11.77
CA SER A 449 82.71 -20.78 -12.12
C SER A 449 81.69 -19.72 -11.71
#